data_AF-A0A3S3R966-F1
#
_entry.id   AF-A0A3S3R966-F1
#
_cell.length_a   1.000
_cell.length_b   1.000
_cell.length_c   1.000
_cell.angle_alpha   90.00
_cell.angle_beta   90.00
_cell.angle_gamma   90.00
#
_symmetry.space_group_name_H-M   'P 1'
#
loop_
_entity.id
_entity.type
_entity.pdbx_description
1 polymer ?
#
loop_
_entity_poly.entity_id
_entity_poly.type
_entity_poly.pdbx_seq_one_letter_code
_entity_poly.pdbx_strand_id
1 'polypeptide(L)'
;MSRPIVVETVSALREQIRDWRREGLGIAMVPTMGALHDGHISLVRMALASAERCVVSIFVNPAQFAPTEDLDKYPRQLARDLDRLAEAGAHLAFTPGVAEMYPAGFATRISVGGPSSGLESEFRPSFFDGVATVVAKLFLQAAPDRAIFGEKDYQQLCVVRQLCRDLDLPVDIIGAPTVRDAHGLAMSSRNAYLDEKGLA
;
A
#
# COMPACT_ATOMS: atom_id res chain seq x y z
N MET A 1 12.28 -6.62 20.10
CA MET A 1 11.41 -5.75 19.27
C MET A 1 9.98 -6.23 19.47
N SER A 2 9.02 -5.31 19.63
CA SER A 2 7.60 -5.68 19.77
C SER A 2 6.99 -5.95 18.40
N ARG A 3 6.15 -6.98 18.29
CA ARG A 3 5.33 -7.20 17.09
C ARG A 3 4.38 -6.02 16.86
N PRO A 4 4.03 -5.70 15.60
CA PRO A 4 3.02 -4.70 15.32
C PRO A 4 1.66 -5.14 15.88
N ILE A 5 0.83 -4.16 16.27
CA ILE A 5 -0.59 -4.40 16.54
C ILE A 5 -1.24 -4.86 15.23
N VAL A 6 -1.98 -5.96 15.24
CA VAL A 6 -2.65 -6.47 14.04
C VAL A 6 -4.15 -6.22 14.17
N VAL A 7 -4.73 -5.54 13.19
CA VAL A 7 -6.17 -5.23 13.15
C VAL A 7 -6.74 -5.57 11.78
N GLU A 8 -7.94 -6.16 11.77
CA GLU A 8 -8.61 -6.63 10.54
C GLU A 8 -9.83 -5.78 10.17
N THR A 9 -10.28 -4.92 11.08
CA THR A 9 -11.49 -4.08 10.88
C THR A 9 -11.13 -2.61 10.85
N VAL A 10 -11.90 -1.84 10.09
CA VAL A 10 -11.80 -0.37 10.04
C VAL A 10 -12.11 0.22 11.40
N SER A 11 -13.00 -0.39 12.19
CA SER A 11 -13.33 0.05 13.54
C SER A 11 -12.10 -0.01 14.46
N ALA A 12 -11.41 -1.16 14.51
CA ALA A 12 -10.22 -1.35 15.33
C ALA A 12 -9.04 -0.48 14.86
N LEU A 13 -8.86 -0.34 13.54
CA LEU A 13 -7.90 0.62 12.98
C LEU A 13 -8.18 2.04 13.49
N ARG A 14 -9.41 2.53 13.34
CA ARG A 14 -9.78 3.88 13.75
C ARG A 14 -9.66 4.09 15.26
N GLU A 15 -9.91 3.07 16.06
CA GLU A 15 -9.70 3.11 17.50
C GLU A 15 -8.22 3.38 17.82
N GLN A 16 -7.32 2.57 17.27
CA GLN A 16 -5.89 2.76 17.51
C GLN A 16 -5.38 4.12 17.00
N ILE A 17 -5.86 4.57 15.83
CA ILE A 17 -5.52 5.88 15.28
C ILE A 17 -5.99 7.00 16.24
N ARG A 18 -7.22 6.94 16.75
CA ARG A 18 -7.73 7.95 17.70
C ARG A 18 -6.88 8.04 18.96
N ASP A 19 -6.42 6.91 19.48
CA ASP A 19 -5.57 6.90 20.67
C ASP A 19 -4.23 7.58 20.41
N TRP A 20 -3.55 7.25 19.30
CA TRP A 20 -2.32 7.95 18.91
C TRP A 20 -2.53 9.44 18.66
N ARG A 21 -3.66 9.84 18.08
CA ARG A 21 -4.00 11.25 17.90
C ARG A 21 -4.23 11.98 19.22
N ARG A 22 -4.86 11.33 20.22
CA ARG A 22 -5.01 11.89 21.58
C ARG A 22 -3.67 12.11 22.27
N GLU A 23 -2.69 11.26 21.97
CA GLU A 23 -1.30 11.43 22.40
C GLU A 23 -0.52 12.49 21.61
N GLY A 24 -1.12 13.10 20.57
CA GLY A 24 -0.47 14.09 19.71
C GLY A 24 0.55 13.52 18.74
N LEU A 25 0.49 12.21 18.45
CA LEU A 25 1.46 11.53 17.60
C LEU A 25 1.12 11.68 16.11
N GLY A 26 2.16 11.90 15.31
CA GLY A 26 2.09 11.84 13.85
C GLY A 26 2.03 10.39 13.36
N ILE A 27 1.37 10.18 12.21
CA ILE A 27 1.09 8.88 11.65
C ILE A 27 1.50 8.86 10.18
N ALA A 28 2.44 7.98 9.84
CA ALA A 28 2.79 7.66 8.46
C ALA A 28 2.21 6.30 8.06
N MET A 29 1.75 6.20 6.82
CA MET A 29 1.18 4.98 6.25
C MET A 29 2.04 4.43 5.10
N VAL A 30 2.17 3.11 5.02
CA VAL A 30 2.73 2.38 3.88
C VAL A 30 1.67 1.43 3.32
N PRO A 31 0.96 1.80 2.24
CA PRO A 31 0.01 0.89 1.61
C PRO A 31 0.73 -0.24 0.85
N THR A 32 0.39 -1.49 1.15
CA THR A 32 0.96 -2.67 0.46
C THR A 32 -0.11 -3.72 0.15
N MET A 33 0.25 -4.66 -0.73
CA MET A 33 -0.53 -5.87 -0.98
C MET A 33 0.03 -7.13 -0.28
N GLY A 34 1.02 -6.97 0.62
CA GLY A 34 1.73 -8.09 1.24
C GLY A 34 2.84 -8.68 0.38
N ALA A 35 3.31 -9.87 0.74
CA ALA A 35 4.50 -10.51 0.17
C ALA A 35 5.70 -9.55 0.19
N LEU A 36 6.01 -9.08 1.40
CA LEU A 36 6.93 -7.99 1.64
C LEU A 36 8.37 -8.39 1.30
N HIS A 37 9.10 -7.42 0.75
CA HIS A 37 10.49 -7.51 0.31
C HIS A 37 11.25 -6.26 0.76
N ASP A 38 12.56 -6.19 0.48
CA ASP A 38 13.41 -5.11 1.01
C ASP A 38 12.99 -3.73 0.52
N GLY A 39 12.43 -3.64 -0.70
CA GLY A 39 11.72 -2.46 -1.17
C GLY A 39 10.64 -1.98 -0.19
N HIS A 40 9.70 -2.85 0.23
CA HIS A 40 8.68 -2.50 1.21
C HIS A 40 9.27 -2.11 2.57
N ILE A 41 10.30 -2.83 3.03
CA ILE A 41 10.96 -2.53 4.31
C ILE A 41 11.66 -1.16 4.28
N SER A 42 12.20 -0.76 3.14
CA SER A 42 12.74 0.60 2.97
C SER A 42 11.65 1.68 3.13
N LEU A 43 10.42 1.41 2.66
CA LEU A 43 9.29 2.33 2.84
C LEU A 43 8.91 2.46 4.32
N VAL A 44 8.89 1.35 5.05
CA VAL A 44 8.60 1.33 6.50
C VAL A 44 9.65 2.16 7.26
N ARG A 45 10.94 1.99 6.93
CA ARG A 45 12.02 2.79 7.54
C ARG A 45 11.86 4.28 7.25
N MET A 46 11.48 4.64 6.03
CA MET A 46 11.21 6.04 5.68
C MET A 46 9.97 6.58 6.42
N ALA A 47 8.92 5.77 6.57
CA ALA A 47 7.74 6.14 7.35
C ALA A 47 8.11 6.45 8.81
N LEU A 48 8.91 5.58 9.45
CA LEU A 48 9.39 5.74 10.83
C LEU A 48 10.33 6.94 11.01
N ALA A 49 11.02 7.38 9.95
CA ALA A 49 11.82 8.60 9.97
C ALA A 49 10.98 9.88 9.81
N SER A 50 9.70 9.76 9.42
CA SER A 50 8.82 10.88 9.06
C SER A 50 7.67 11.13 10.04
N ALA A 51 7.39 10.17 10.93
CA ALA A 51 6.29 10.22 11.89
C ALA A 51 6.55 9.24 13.06
N GLU A 52 5.91 9.49 14.21
CA GLU A 52 6.07 8.69 15.42
C GLU A 52 5.42 7.31 15.31
N ARG A 53 4.38 7.16 14.49
CA ARG A 53 3.66 5.90 14.26
C ARG A 53 3.66 5.51 12.80
N CYS A 54 3.86 4.22 12.55
CA CYS A 54 3.87 3.63 11.21
C CYS A 54 2.78 2.57 11.10
N VAL A 55 1.84 2.82 10.19
CA VAL A 55 0.77 1.90 9.80
C VAL A 55 1.14 1.27 8.46
N VAL A 56 1.11 -0.06 8.38
CA VAL A 56 1.26 -0.77 7.11
C VAL A 56 -0.06 -1.46 6.79
N SER A 57 -0.66 -1.17 5.63
CA SER A 57 -1.79 -2.00 5.17
C SER A 57 -1.28 -3.17 4.36
N ILE A 58 -1.86 -4.34 4.57
CA ILE A 58 -1.63 -5.56 3.78
C ILE A 58 -2.98 -5.98 3.21
N PHE A 59 -3.24 -5.60 1.97
CA PHE A 59 -4.51 -5.90 1.32
C PHE A 59 -4.32 -6.11 -0.18
N VAL A 60 -4.53 -7.35 -0.64
CA VAL A 60 -4.57 -7.66 -2.08
C VAL A 60 -5.92 -7.17 -2.62
N ASN A 61 -5.92 -5.97 -3.18
CA ASN A 61 -7.13 -5.32 -3.67
C ASN A 61 -7.67 -6.01 -4.94
N PRO A 62 -8.86 -6.64 -4.95
CA PRO A 62 -9.40 -7.25 -6.17
C PRO A 62 -9.76 -6.23 -7.27
N ALA A 63 -10.11 -4.99 -6.89
CA ALA A 63 -10.61 -3.98 -7.82
C ALA A 63 -9.54 -3.46 -8.80
N GLN A 64 -8.26 -3.71 -8.52
CA GLN A 64 -7.14 -3.37 -9.41
C GLN A 64 -6.62 -4.57 -10.20
N PHE A 65 -7.34 -5.69 -10.23
CA PHE A 65 -7.02 -6.83 -11.08
C PHE A 65 -8.12 -7.03 -12.13
N ALA A 66 -7.73 -7.21 -13.39
CA ALA A 66 -8.66 -7.66 -14.43
C ALA A 66 -8.93 -9.19 -14.28
N PRO A 67 -10.05 -9.72 -14.82
CA PRO A 67 -10.40 -11.14 -14.68
C PRO A 67 -9.32 -12.12 -15.18
N THR A 68 -8.47 -11.68 -16.11
CA THR A 68 -7.37 -12.48 -16.69
C THR A 68 -6.05 -12.34 -15.93
N GLU A 69 -6.00 -11.52 -14.88
CA GLU A 69 -4.78 -11.24 -14.12
C GLU A 69 -4.58 -12.21 -12.95
N ASP A 70 -3.43 -12.07 -12.30
CA ASP A 70 -2.89 -13.04 -11.35
C ASP A 70 -3.45 -12.95 -9.92
N LEU A 71 -4.70 -12.51 -9.74
CA LEU A 71 -5.30 -12.30 -8.41
C LEU A 71 -5.24 -13.55 -7.53
N ASP A 72 -5.55 -14.72 -8.10
CA ASP A 72 -5.54 -16.00 -7.39
C ASP A 72 -4.13 -16.53 -7.12
N LYS A 73 -3.15 -16.08 -7.92
CA LYS A 73 -1.75 -16.48 -7.82
C LYS A 73 -0.91 -15.52 -6.96
N TYR A 74 -1.47 -14.35 -6.61
CA TYR A 74 -0.74 -13.35 -5.86
C TYR A 74 -0.26 -13.93 -4.51
N PRO A 75 1.04 -13.85 -4.18
CA PRO A 75 1.59 -14.48 -2.99
C PRO A 75 0.97 -13.91 -1.72
N ARG A 76 0.50 -14.79 -0.82
CA ARG A 76 -0.06 -14.43 0.49
C ARG A 76 0.75 -15.12 1.59
N GLN A 77 1.52 -14.34 2.34
CA GLN A 77 2.45 -14.85 3.36
C GLN A 77 2.38 -14.02 4.65
N LEU A 78 1.16 -13.82 5.17
CA LEU A 78 0.91 -12.86 6.25
C LEU A 78 1.83 -13.06 7.47
N ALA A 79 2.06 -14.30 7.93
CA ALA A 79 2.94 -14.56 9.05
C ALA A 79 4.38 -14.03 8.82
N ARG A 80 4.93 -14.30 7.62
CA ARG A 80 6.25 -13.81 7.22
C ARG A 80 6.27 -12.29 7.08
N ASP A 81 5.20 -11.71 6.52
CA ASP A 81 5.07 -10.26 6.39
C ASP A 81 5.08 -9.59 7.77
N LEU A 82 4.34 -10.13 8.75
CA LEU A 82 4.31 -9.63 10.12
C LEU A 82 5.67 -9.73 10.84
N ASP A 83 6.42 -10.81 10.62
CA ASP A 83 7.77 -10.95 11.18
C ASP A 83 8.72 -9.89 10.61
N ARG A 84 8.69 -9.66 9.28
CA ARG A 84 9.47 -8.60 8.64
C ARG A 84 9.08 -7.20 9.11
N LEU A 85 7.78 -6.96 9.34
CA LEU A 85 7.30 -5.69 9.90
C LEU A 85 7.75 -5.48 11.34
N ALA A 86 7.78 -6.53 12.15
CA ALA A 86 8.31 -6.48 13.52
C ALA A 86 9.80 -6.15 13.54
N GLU A 87 10.59 -6.76 12.65
CA GLU A 87 12.02 -6.44 12.48
C GLU A 87 12.25 -5.00 12.01
N ALA A 88 11.37 -4.49 11.14
CA ALA A 88 11.45 -3.13 10.63
C ALA A 88 10.99 -2.06 11.65
N GLY A 89 10.26 -2.47 12.70
CA GLY A 89 9.73 -1.57 13.73
C GLY A 89 8.37 -0.92 13.38
N ALA A 90 7.58 -1.52 12.48
CA ALA A 90 6.22 -1.05 12.22
C ALA A 90 5.35 -1.16 13.48
N HIS A 91 4.44 -0.21 13.67
CA HIS A 91 3.62 -0.13 14.88
C HIS A 91 2.29 -0.86 14.74
N LEU A 92 1.68 -0.81 13.55
CA LEU A 92 0.41 -1.47 13.26
C LEU A 92 0.40 -2.05 11.85
N ALA A 93 -0.15 -3.25 11.73
CA ALA A 93 -0.50 -3.88 10.47
C ALA A 93 -2.03 -3.92 10.32
N PHE A 94 -2.56 -3.25 9.31
CA PHE A 94 -3.97 -3.31 8.94
C PHE A 94 -4.18 -4.36 7.86
N THR A 95 -4.86 -5.45 8.19
CA THR A 95 -4.97 -6.66 7.35
C THR A 95 -6.44 -6.99 7.06
N PRO A 96 -7.21 -6.09 6.42
CA PRO A 96 -8.64 -6.28 6.25
C PRO A 96 -8.97 -7.38 5.25
N GLY A 97 -10.10 -8.05 5.47
CA GLY A 97 -10.73 -8.90 4.47
C GLY A 97 -11.41 -8.09 3.35
N VAL A 98 -11.70 -8.76 2.23
CA VAL A 98 -12.38 -8.14 1.07
C VAL A 98 -13.75 -7.58 1.47
N ALA A 99 -14.53 -8.29 2.28
CA ALA A 99 -15.87 -7.84 2.71
C ALA A 99 -15.84 -6.59 3.59
N GLU A 100 -14.74 -6.37 4.33
CA GLU A 100 -14.54 -5.16 5.14
C GLU A 100 -14.21 -3.95 4.24
N MET A 101 -13.39 -4.17 3.21
CA MET A 101 -13.05 -3.12 2.24
C MET A 101 -14.19 -2.84 1.26
N TYR A 102 -14.87 -3.87 0.79
CA TYR A 102 -15.90 -3.82 -0.24
C TYR A 102 -17.14 -4.59 0.23
N PRO A 103 -18.00 -3.97 1.06
CA PRO A 103 -19.24 -4.60 1.49
C PRO A 103 -20.17 -4.87 0.30
N ALA A 104 -21.17 -5.73 0.51
CA ALA A 104 -22.16 -6.06 -0.52
C ALA A 104 -22.83 -4.79 -1.08
N GLY A 105 -22.86 -4.67 -2.41
CA GLY A 105 -23.41 -3.49 -3.09
C GLY A 105 -22.46 -2.28 -3.18
N PHE A 106 -21.16 -2.45 -2.88
CA PHE A 106 -20.17 -1.38 -3.05
C PHE A 106 -20.16 -0.87 -4.51
N ALA A 107 -20.58 0.38 -4.72
CA ALA A 107 -20.79 0.96 -6.04
C ALA A 107 -19.88 2.16 -6.35
N THR A 108 -19.17 2.69 -5.36
CA THR A 108 -18.34 3.88 -5.53
C THR A 108 -17.05 3.54 -6.27
N ARG A 109 -16.72 4.32 -7.30
CA ARG A 109 -15.44 4.24 -8.02
C ARG A 109 -14.86 5.64 -8.18
N ILE A 110 -13.55 5.75 -8.02
CA ILE A 110 -12.81 6.97 -8.32
C ILE A 110 -12.02 6.74 -9.59
N SER A 111 -12.22 7.60 -10.58
CA SER A 111 -11.40 7.63 -11.79
C SER A 111 -10.63 8.94 -11.83
N VAL A 112 -9.32 8.83 -12.02
CA VAL A 112 -8.38 9.96 -12.11
C VAL A 112 -8.04 10.12 -13.58
N GLY A 113 -8.14 11.33 -14.14
CA GLY A 113 -7.70 11.62 -15.51
C GLY A 113 -6.18 11.84 -15.58
N GLY A 114 -5.69 12.49 -16.65
CA GLY A 114 -4.33 13.01 -16.73
C GLY A 114 -3.24 11.95 -16.49
N PRO A 115 -2.58 11.91 -15.33
CA PRO A 115 -1.51 10.95 -15.03
C PRO A 115 -1.90 9.46 -15.17
N SER A 116 -3.18 9.12 -15.14
CA SER A 116 -3.64 7.75 -15.37
C SER A 116 -3.64 7.33 -16.83
N SER A 117 -3.50 8.27 -17.78
CA SER A 117 -3.67 8.02 -19.21
C SER A 117 -2.35 7.58 -19.86
N GLY A 118 -2.44 6.56 -20.73
CA GLY A 118 -1.28 5.98 -21.41
C GLY A 118 -0.45 5.04 -20.53
N LEU A 119 0.66 4.53 -21.07
CA LEU A 119 1.60 3.66 -20.35
C LEU A 119 0.89 2.41 -19.76
N GLU A 120 0.90 2.21 -18.44
CA GLU A 120 0.33 1.02 -17.79
C GLU A 120 -1.17 0.88 -18.06
N SER A 121 -1.89 1.99 -18.21
CA SER A 121 -3.34 1.95 -18.45
C SER A 121 -3.71 1.38 -19.83
N GLU A 122 -2.78 1.39 -20.80
CA GLU A 122 -3.02 0.77 -22.12
C GLU A 122 -3.09 -0.75 -22.01
N PHE A 123 -2.35 -1.33 -21.07
CA PHE A 123 -2.32 -2.78 -20.82
C PHE A 123 -3.33 -3.19 -19.75
N ARG A 124 -3.66 -2.28 -18.82
CA ARG A 124 -4.54 -2.53 -17.68
C ARG A 124 -5.58 -1.41 -17.51
N PRO A 125 -6.61 -1.32 -18.38
CA PRO A 125 -7.47 -0.13 -18.49
C PRO A 125 -8.23 0.27 -17.21
N SER A 126 -8.52 -0.68 -16.31
CA SER A 126 -9.22 -0.42 -15.04
C SER A 126 -8.28 -0.30 -13.84
N PHE A 127 -6.97 -0.48 -14.01
CA PHE A 127 -6.02 -0.61 -12.91
C PHE A 127 -6.01 0.62 -11.99
N PHE A 128 -5.84 1.80 -12.55
CA PHE A 128 -5.70 3.02 -11.75
C PHE A 128 -7.00 3.45 -11.05
N ASP A 129 -8.17 3.10 -11.58
CA ASP A 129 -9.42 3.35 -10.86
C ASP A 129 -9.52 2.46 -9.61
N GLY A 130 -9.07 1.20 -9.71
CA GLY A 130 -8.97 0.28 -8.58
C GLY A 130 -7.98 0.79 -7.53
N VAL A 131 -6.82 1.26 -7.96
CA VAL A 131 -5.78 1.87 -7.11
C VAL A 131 -6.30 3.15 -6.43
N ALA A 132 -6.87 4.09 -7.18
CA ALA A 132 -7.39 5.35 -6.65
C ALA A 132 -8.49 5.10 -5.62
N THR A 133 -9.40 4.16 -5.91
CA THR A 133 -10.50 3.80 -5.00
C THR A 133 -9.96 3.20 -3.70
N VAL A 134 -9.03 2.25 -3.75
CA VAL A 134 -8.51 1.62 -2.52
C VAL A 134 -7.64 2.57 -1.71
N VAL A 135 -6.79 3.39 -2.36
CA VAL A 135 -5.93 4.36 -1.67
C VAL A 135 -6.76 5.44 -0.98
N ALA A 136 -7.78 5.99 -1.64
CA ALA A 136 -8.69 6.95 -1.02
C ALA A 136 -9.39 6.34 0.21
N LYS A 137 -9.86 5.10 0.11
CA LYS A 137 -10.46 4.40 1.26
C LYS A 137 -9.48 4.25 2.41
N LEU A 138 -8.26 3.79 2.15
CA LEU A 138 -7.23 3.63 3.18
C LEU A 138 -6.94 4.96 3.88
N PHE A 139 -6.84 6.07 3.14
CA PHE A 139 -6.65 7.40 3.74
C PHE A 139 -7.85 7.87 4.55
N LEU A 140 -9.08 7.63 4.10
CA LEU A 140 -10.30 7.93 4.87
C LEU A 140 -10.49 7.03 6.11
N GLN A 141 -9.86 5.86 6.12
CA GLN A 141 -9.93 4.90 7.23
C GLN A 141 -8.83 5.17 8.28
N ALA A 142 -7.60 5.42 7.83
CA ALA A 142 -6.42 5.59 8.68
C ALA A 142 -6.08 7.06 9.00
N ALA A 143 -6.54 8.01 8.18
CA ALA A 143 -6.22 9.45 8.28
C ALA A 143 -4.74 9.75 8.61
N PRO A 144 -3.77 9.22 7.83
CA PRO A 144 -2.36 9.45 8.09
C PRO A 144 -1.95 10.89 7.73
N ASP A 145 -0.91 11.43 8.37
CA ASP A 145 -0.32 12.72 7.96
C ASP A 145 0.54 12.57 6.71
N ARG A 146 1.17 11.39 6.55
CA ARG A 146 2.09 11.08 5.46
C ARG A 146 1.81 9.69 4.91
N ALA A 147 2.01 9.50 3.62
CA ALA A 147 1.98 8.17 3.00
C ALA A 147 3.19 7.95 2.10
N ILE A 148 3.85 6.82 2.27
CA ILE A 148 5.09 6.47 1.55
C ILE A 148 4.77 5.49 0.43
N PHE A 149 5.20 5.80 -0.78
CA PHE A 149 5.07 4.95 -1.96
C PHE A 149 6.42 4.80 -2.66
N GLY A 150 6.68 3.61 -3.22
CA GLY A 150 7.89 3.37 -4.02
C GLY A 150 7.81 4.01 -5.40
N GLU A 151 8.90 4.64 -5.85
CA GLU A 151 9.04 5.21 -7.19
C GLU A 151 9.10 4.17 -8.30
N LYS A 152 9.25 2.87 -7.96
CA LYS A 152 9.16 1.77 -8.91
C LYS A 152 7.87 1.86 -9.74
N ASP A 153 6.75 2.14 -9.07
CA ASP A 153 5.43 2.26 -9.69
C ASP A 153 5.13 3.75 -9.92
N TYR A 154 5.96 4.41 -10.75
CA TYR A 154 5.99 5.87 -10.88
C TYR A 154 4.65 6.47 -11.36
N GLN A 155 3.98 5.82 -12.32
CA GLN A 155 2.66 6.28 -12.78
C GLN A 155 1.61 6.21 -11.66
N GLN A 156 1.63 5.15 -10.84
CA GLN A 156 0.79 5.05 -9.65
C GLN A 156 1.07 6.19 -8.66
N LEU A 157 2.34 6.51 -8.40
CA LEU A 157 2.72 7.62 -7.53
C LEU A 157 2.14 8.95 -8.05
N CYS A 158 2.21 9.21 -9.35
CA CYS A 158 1.62 10.38 -9.98
C CYS A 158 0.09 10.41 -9.83
N VAL A 159 -0.59 9.28 -10.05
CA VAL A 159 -2.04 9.15 -9.85
C VAL A 159 -2.44 9.42 -8.40
N VAL A 160 -1.72 8.87 -7.42
CA VAL A 160 -2.01 9.09 -5.99
C VAL A 160 -1.78 10.55 -5.58
N ARG A 161 -0.71 11.19 -6.06
CA ARG A 161 -0.45 12.62 -5.83
C ARG A 161 -1.59 13.49 -6.39
N GLN A 162 -2.01 13.20 -7.62
CA GLN A 162 -3.12 13.88 -8.28
C GLN A 162 -4.44 13.70 -7.51
N LEU A 163 -4.75 12.47 -7.11
CA LEU A 163 -5.91 12.13 -6.29
C LEU A 163 -5.96 12.94 -4.99
N CYS A 164 -4.85 13.00 -4.25
CA CYS A 164 -4.81 13.71 -2.97
C CYS A 164 -4.97 15.23 -3.16
N ARG A 165 -4.32 15.79 -4.20
CA ARG A 165 -4.44 17.20 -4.53
C ARG A 165 -5.87 17.59 -4.92
N ASP A 166 -6.52 16.80 -5.77
CA ASP A 166 -7.83 17.15 -6.32
C ASP A 166 -8.99 16.95 -5.33
N LEU A 167 -8.82 16.05 -4.37
CA LEU A 167 -9.84 15.76 -3.34
C LEU A 167 -9.53 16.39 -1.98
N ASP A 168 -8.56 17.31 -1.93
CA ASP A 168 -8.12 18.01 -0.71
C ASP A 168 -7.79 17.03 0.44
N LEU A 169 -7.22 15.87 0.12
CA LEU A 169 -6.85 14.89 1.14
C LEU A 169 -5.63 15.43 1.92
N PRO A 170 -5.72 15.57 3.25
CA PRO A 170 -4.67 16.17 4.05
C PRO A 170 -3.54 15.16 4.34
N VAL A 171 -2.95 14.60 3.29
CA VAL A 171 -1.89 13.57 3.36
C VAL A 171 -0.72 13.99 2.49
N ASP A 172 0.48 14.08 3.07
CA ASP A 172 1.71 14.32 2.31
C ASP A 172 2.20 13.02 1.65
N ILE A 173 2.34 13.03 0.32
CA ILE A 173 2.69 11.85 -0.48
C ILE A 173 4.18 11.84 -0.81
N ILE A 174 4.91 10.98 -0.09
CA ILE A 174 6.37 10.85 -0.19
C ILE A 174 6.73 9.70 -1.13
N GLY A 175 7.52 10.02 -2.17
CA GLY A 175 8.10 9.03 -3.06
C GLY A 175 9.43 8.51 -2.50
N ALA A 176 9.61 7.20 -2.49
CA ALA A 176 10.84 6.55 -2.04
C ALA A 176 11.59 5.92 -3.22
N PRO A 177 12.92 6.09 -3.31
CA PRO A 177 13.71 5.52 -4.40
C PRO A 177 13.52 4.01 -4.57
N THR A 178 13.56 3.54 -5.81
CA THR A 178 13.46 2.12 -6.14
C THR A 178 14.62 1.34 -5.54
N VAL A 179 14.34 0.38 -4.65
CA VAL A 179 15.32 -0.59 -4.18
C VAL A 179 15.54 -1.66 -5.24
N ARG A 180 16.81 -1.98 -5.49
CA ARG A 180 17.26 -2.99 -6.44
C ARG A 180 18.06 -4.07 -5.74
N ASP A 181 18.06 -5.27 -6.29
CA ASP A 181 18.94 -6.34 -5.81
C ASP A 181 20.41 -6.14 -6.26
N ALA A 182 21.27 -7.09 -5.92
CA ALA A 182 22.70 -7.05 -6.25
C ALA A 182 22.98 -7.02 -7.77
N HIS A 183 22.01 -7.42 -8.60
CA HIS A 183 22.11 -7.44 -10.06
C HIS A 183 21.44 -6.22 -10.70
N GLY A 184 20.87 -5.32 -9.89
CA GLY A 184 20.20 -4.11 -10.35
C GLY A 184 18.73 -4.31 -10.72
N LEU A 185 18.16 -5.51 -10.54
CA LEU A 185 16.73 -5.76 -10.78
C LEU A 185 15.91 -5.05 -9.71
N ALA A 186 14.86 -4.34 -10.12
CA ALA A 186 13.96 -3.69 -9.18
C ALA A 186 13.24 -4.75 -8.34
N MET A 187 13.24 -4.57 -7.02
CA MET A 187 12.58 -5.50 -6.11
C MET A 187 11.06 -5.48 -6.33
N SER A 188 10.47 -6.64 -6.58
CA SER A 188 9.02 -6.83 -6.71
C SER A 188 8.58 -8.18 -6.15
N SER A 189 7.41 -8.24 -5.52
CA SER A 189 6.80 -9.50 -5.08
C SER A 189 6.58 -10.47 -6.25
N ARG A 190 6.40 -9.95 -7.48
CA ARG A 190 6.25 -10.76 -8.70
C ARG A 190 7.57 -11.34 -9.22
N ASN A 191 8.73 -10.96 -8.70
CA ASN A 191 10.01 -11.60 -9.05
C ASN A 191 10.00 -13.10 -8.63
N ALA A 192 9.14 -13.49 -7.68
CA ALA A 192 8.92 -14.88 -7.29
C ALA A 192 8.35 -15.76 -8.42
N TYR A 193 7.87 -15.18 -9.53
CA TYR A 193 7.38 -15.92 -10.69
C TYR A 193 8.48 -16.24 -11.71
N LEU A 194 9.65 -15.59 -11.60
CA LEU A 194 10.77 -15.81 -12.50
C LEU A 194 11.51 -17.09 -12.10
N ASP A 195 11.86 -17.91 -13.09
CA ASP A 195 12.77 -19.03 -12.92
C ASP A 195 14.24 -18.54 -12.96
N GLU A 196 15.19 -19.47 -12.79
CA GLU A 196 16.63 -19.13 -12.84
C GLU A 196 17.03 -18.42 -14.14
N LYS A 197 16.36 -18.71 -15.26
CA LYS A 197 16.62 -18.05 -16.54
C LYS A 197 16.01 -16.65 -16.61
N GLY A 198 14.85 -16.43 -16.01
CA GLY A 198 14.22 -15.12 -15.91
C GLY A 198 14.92 -14.16 -14.94
N LEU A 199 15.72 -14.69 -14.02
CA LEU A 199 16.52 -13.93 -13.05
C LEU A 199 17.99 -13.68 -13.49
N ALA A 200 18.48 -14.44 -14.47
CA ALA A 200 19.83 -14.32 -15.03
C ALA A 200 19.96 -13.16 -16.04
#